data_AF-A0A8J2PMQ4-F1
#
_entry.id   AF-A0A8J2PMQ4-F1
#
_cell.length_a   1.000
_cell.length_b   1.000
_cell.length_c   1.000
_cell.angle_alpha   90.00
_cell.angle_beta   90.00
_cell.angle_gamma   90.00
#
_symmetry.space_group_name_H-M   'P 1'
#
loop_
_entity.id
_entity.type
_entity.pdbx_description
1 polymer ?
#
loop_
_entity_poly.entity_id
_entity_poly.type
_entity_poly.pdbx_seq_one_letter_code
_entity_poly.pdbx_strand_id
1 'polypeptide(L)'
;PLSLLEMTLRHMAKEHPDIKLFYMSGDIVPHTIWSSSIPENTKVIEECSKLIYKYFPNTKVLFLVGNHEAHPVNCFSPPGVPEKIDTRWIYNVSYDAWKTSIPNDQVSRYLEEGSYTVEISK
;
A
#
# COMPACT_ATOMS: atom_id res chain seq x y z
N PRO A 1 -9.70 10.47 -9.87
CA PRO A 1 -10.77 10.68 -8.87
C PRO A 1 -11.08 9.34 -8.18
N LEU A 2 -11.50 9.36 -6.91
CA LEU A 2 -11.81 8.12 -6.17
C LEU A 2 -12.93 7.30 -6.84
N SER A 3 -13.89 7.98 -7.47
CA SER A 3 -14.98 7.35 -8.24
C SER A 3 -14.50 6.46 -9.37
N LEU A 4 -13.39 6.81 -10.04
CA LEU A 4 -12.83 5.98 -11.11
C LEU A 4 -12.28 4.67 -10.55
N LEU A 5 -11.55 4.71 -9.43
CA LEU A 5 -11.05 3.52 -8.75
C LEU A 5 -12.21 2.62 -8.29
N GLU A 6 -13.25 3.21 -7.71
CA GLU A 6 -14.45 2.46 -7.28
C GLU A 6 -15.17 1.79 -8.45
N MET A 7 -15.33 2.50 -9.57
CA MET A 7 -15.95 1.94 -10.77
C MET A 7 -15.12 0.79 -11.34
N THR A 8 -13.80 0.91 -11.37
CA THR A 8 -12.89 -0.15 -11.82
C THR A 8 -13.00 -1.38 -10.93
N LEU A 9 -12.89 -1.23 -9.61
CA LEU A 9 -12.99 -2.35 -8.67
C LEU A 9 -14.37 -3.03 -8.74
N ARG A 10 -15.45 -2.25 -8.84
CA ARG A 10 -16.80 -2.78 -9.03
C ARG A 10 -16.94 -3.57 -10.33
N HIS A 11 -16.36 -3.08 -11.42
CA HIS A 11 -16.40 -3.78 -12.71
C HIS A 11 -15.61 -5.08 -12.64
N MET A 12 -14.39 -5.05 -12.09
CA MET A 12 -13.56 -6.26 -11.90
C MET A 12 -14.29 -7.30 -11.03
N ALA A 13 -14.93 -6.89 -9.94
CA ALA A 13 -15.65 -7.81 -9.05
C ALA A 13 -16.87 -8.46 -9.75
N LYS A 14 -17.47 -7.76 -10.71
CA LYS A 14 -18.60 -8.27 -11.50
C LYS A 14 -18.14 -9.25 -12.59
N GLU A 15 -17.10 -8.90 -13.34
CA GLU A 15 -16.65 -9.69 -14.50
C GLU A 15 -15.69 -10.83 -14.11
N HIS A 16 -14.97 -10.67 -13.01
CA HIS A 16 -13.94 -11.60 -12.53
C HIS A 16 -14.10 -11.92 -11.03
N PRO A 17 -15.22 -12.58 -10.63
CA PRO A 17 -15.44 -13.00 -9.24
C PRO A 17 -14.45 -14.08 -8.76
N ASP A 18 -13.66 -14.62 -9.67
CA ASP A 18 -12.65 -15.65 -9.47
C ASP A 18 -11.28 -15.10 -9.02
N ILE A 19 -11.06 -13.79 -9.06
CA ILE A 19 -9.81 -13.15 -8.59
C ILE A 19 -9.55 -13.52 -7.13
N LYS A 20 -8.36 -14.08 -6.87
CA LYS A 20 -7.85 -14.42 -5.52
C LYS A 20 -6.64 -13.62 -5.10
N LEU A 21 -5.98 -12.95 -6.04
CA LEU A 21 -4.70 -12.29 -5.84
C LEU A 21 -4.64 -10.96 -6.59
N PHE A 22 -4.16 -9.92 -5.93
CA PHE A 22 -3.72 -8.68 -6.56
C PHE A 22 -2.21 -8.50 -6.41
N TYR A 23 -1.60 -7.99 -7.47
CA TYR A 23 -0.28 -7.35 -7.42
C TYR A 23 -0.52 -5.83 -7.48
N MET A 24 -0.22 -5.13 -6.40
CA MET A 24 -0.38 -3.68 -6.24
C MET A 24 1.00 -3.03 -6.14
N SER A 25 1.46 -2.37 -7.20
CA SER A 25 2.83 -1.85 -7.30
C SER A 25 3.04 -0.43 -6.77
N GLY A 26 2.13 0.08 -5.93
CA GLY A 26 2.23 1.44 -5.37
C GLY A 26 1.75 2.56 -6.31
N ASP A 27 2.26 3.78 -6.08
CA ASP A 27 1.94 5.00 -6.83
C ASP A 27 0.44 5.37 -6.80
N ILE A 28 -0.13 5.32 -5.59
CA ILE A 28 -1.53 5.67 -5.34
C ILE A 28 -1.70 7.13 -4.88
N VAL A 29 -0.63 7.74 -4.35
CA VAL A 29 -0.65 9.16 -3.95
C VAL A 29 -0.61 10.07 -5.19
N PRO A 30 -1.51 11.07 -5.32
CA PRO A 30 -1.55 11.96 -6.48
C PRO A 30 -0.27 12.78 -6.71
N HIS A 31 -0.11 13.29 -7.93
CA HIS A 31 1.04 14.11 -8.34
C HIS A 31 0.97 15.57 -7.84
N THR A 32 0.18 15.84 -6.80
CA THR A 32 0.12 17.15 -6.11
C THR A 32 1.21 17.25 -5.05
N ILE A 33 2.45 16.96 -5.46
CA ILE A 33 3.59 16.77 -4.54
C ILE A 33 3.88 18.00 -3.70
N TRP A 34 3.61 19.20 -4.24
CA TRP A 34 3.82 20.50 -3.59
C TRP A 34 2.87 20.76 -2.42
N SER A 35 1.77 20.02 -2.33
CA SER A 35 0.75 20.14 -1.29
C SER A 35 0.46 18.80 -0.62
N SER A 36 1.41 17.86 -0.69
CA SER A 36 1.29 16.57 0.01
C SER A 36 1.73 16.72 1.48
N SER A 37 1.27 15.78 2.32
CA SER A 37 1.68 15.68 3.72
C SER A 37 1.56 14.24 4.21
N ILE A 38 2.23 13.91 5.31
CA ILE A 38 2.13 12.56 5.91
C ILE A 38 0.66 12.16 6.18
N PRO A 39 -0.19 13.00 6.81
CA PRO A 39 -1.59 12.64 7.05
C PRO A 39 -2.41 12.44 5.77
N GLU A 40 -2.19 13.26 4.75
CA GLU A 40 -2.91 13.13 3.47
C GLU A 40 -2.51 11.87 2.71
N ASN A 41 -1.21 11.59 2.60
CA ASN A 41 -0.72 10.36 1.97
C ASN A 41 -1.22 9.12 2.72
N THR A 42 -1.19 9.15 4.06
CA THR A 42 -1.75 8.08 4.92
C THR A 42 -3.22 7.85 4.60
N LYS A 43 -4.02 8.92 4.52
CA LYS A 43 -5.44 8.84 4.19
C LYS A 43 -5.69 8.21 2.82
N VAL A 44 -4.89 8.56 1.81
CA VAL A 44 -5.00 7.97 0.47
C VAL A 44 -4.77 6.45 0.52
N ILE A 45 -3.71 6.02 1.21
CA ILE A 45 -3.38 4.59 1.37
C ILE A 45 -4.52 3.82 2.04
N GLU A 46 -5.04 4.35 3.14
CA GLU A 46 -6.15 3.75 3.85
C GLU A 46 -7.43 3.69 3.01
N GLU A 47 -7.78 4.76 2.30
CA GLU A 47 -8.98 4.82 1.46
C GLU A 47 -8.89 3.83 0.30
N CYS A 48 -7.72 3.75 -0.35
CA CYS A 48 -7.46 2.76 -1.40
C CYS A 48 -7.61 1.32 -0.86
N SER A 49 -7.00 1.01 0.29
CA SER A 49 -7.13 -0.31 0.91
C SER A 49 -8.58 -0.64 1.28
N LYS A 50 -9.29 0.27 1.96
CA LYS A 50 -10.71 0.11 2.31
C LYS A 50 -11.57 -0.18 1.08
N LEU A 51 -11.33 0.52 -0.02
CA LEU A 51 -12.09 0.35 -1.24
C LEU A 51 -11.79 -0.99 -1.94
N ILE A 52 -10.54 -1.43 -1.95
CA ILE A 52 -10.16 -2.76 -2.45
C ILE A 52 -10.90 -3.84 -1.65
N TYR A 53 -10.82 -3.82 -0.32
CA TYR A 53 -11.46 -4.84 0.51
C TYR A 53 -13.00 -4.76 0.54
N LYS A 54 -13.59 -3.60 0.23
CA LYS A 54 -15.04 -3.46 0.01
C LYS A 54 -15.53 -4.37 -1.11
N TYR A 55 -14.78 -4.48 -2.22
CA TYR A 55 -15.16 -5.28 -3.38
C TYR A 55 -14.52 -6.67 -3.40
N PHE A 56 -13.38 -6.83 -2.75
CA PHE A 56 -12.57 -8.05 -2.75
C PHE A 56 -12.19 -8.49 -1.33
N PRO A 57 -13.16 -8.77 -0.44
CA PRO A 57 -12.91 -8.98 0.99
C PRO A 57 -12.00 -10.17 1.31
N ASN A 58 -11.96 -11.17 0.42
CA ASN A 58 -11.20 -12.41 0.60
C ASN A 58 -9.98 -12.50 -0.34
N THR A 59 -9.60 -11.42 -1.00
CA THR A 59 -8.49 -11.40 -1.96
C THR A 59 -7.19 -11.03 -1.26
N LYS A 60 -6.12 -11.77 -1.56
CA LYS A 60 -4.77 -11.45 -1.08
C LYS A 60 -4.20 -10.30 -1.90
N VAL A 61 -3.68 -9.26 -1.26
CA VAL A 61 -3.10 -8.09 -1.93
C VAL A 61 -1.60 -8.05 -1.72
N LEU A 62 -0.82 -8.52 -2.70
CA LEU A 62 0.63 -8.37 -2.69
C LEU A 62 0.95 -6.94 -3.09
N PHE A 63 1.38 -6.14 -2.13
CA PHE A 63 1.61 -4.73 -2.31
C PHE A 63 3.10 -4.38 -2.28
N LEU A 64 3.45 -3.29 -2.94
CA LEU A 64 4.73 -2.61 -2.89
C LEU A 64 4.48 -1.15 -2.54
N VAL A 65 5.48 -0.49 -1.94
CA VAL A 65 5.49 0.95 -1.75
C VAL A 65 6.13 1.59 -2.99
N GLY A 66 5.38 2.41 -3.72
CA GLY A 66 5.85 3.16 -4.87
C GLY A 66 6.49 4.48 -4.45
N ASN A 67 7.09 5.19 -5.41
CA ASN A 67 7.89 6.36 -5.12
C ASN A 67 7.06 7.59 -4.70
N HIS A 68 5.76 7.59 -5.01
CA HIS A 68 4.83 8.65 -4.61
C HIS A 68 4.30 8.57 -3.17
N GLU A 69 4.43 7.42 -2.51
CA GLU A 69 3.83 7.21 -1.19
C GLU A 69 4.48 8.05 -0.07
N ALA A 70 5.80 8.27 -0.16
CA ALA A 70 6.55 9.02 0.84
C ALA A 70 6.28 10.54 0.77
N HIS A 71 6.51 11.20 1.90
CA HIS A 71 6.58 12.66 1.96
C HIS A 71 7.88 13.06 2.70
N PRO A 72 8.78 13.84 2.07
CA PRO A 72 8.73 14.30 0.67
C PRO A 72 8.76 13.14 -0.35
N VAL A 73 8.23 13.39 -1.55
CA VAL A 73 8.15 12.39 -2.63
C VAL A 73 9.54 11.82 -2.96
N ASN A 74 9.61 10.53 -3.30
CA ASN A 74 10.85 9.77 -3.59
C ASN A 74 11.84 9.59 -2.41
N CYS A 75 11.54 10.09 -1.22
CA CYS A 75 12.47 10.03 -0.08
C CYS A 75 12.22 8.78 0.79
N PHE A 76 13.11 7.78 0.69
CA PHE A 76 13.07 6.57 1.50
C PHE A 76 14.26 6.53 2.46
N SER A 77 13.95 6.52 3.75
CA SER A 77 14.97 6.59 4.80
C SER A 77 15.65 5.23 5.01
N PRO A 78 16.99 5.14 4.90
CA PRO A 78 17.71 3.96 5.34
C PRO A 78 17.70 3.84 6.88
N PRO A 79 18.14 2.70 7.44
CA PRO A 79 18.37 2.58 8.87
C PRO A 79 19.32 3.66 9.41
N GLY A 80 19.02 4.19 10.61
CA GLY A 80 19.86 5.17 11.30
C GLY A 80 19.55 6.65 11.02
N VAL A 81 18.55 6.93 10.19
CA VAL A 81 18.03 8.29 9.98
C VAL A 81 17.38 8.81 11.28
N PRO A 82 17.61 10.08 11.68
CA PRO A 82 16.96 10.66 12.85
C PRO A 82 15.42 10.65 12.72
N GLU A 83 14.73 10.27 13.79
CA GLU A 83 13.26 10.10 13.84
C GLU A 83 12.49 11.28 13.24
N LYS A 84 12.94 12.52 13.47
CA LYS A 84 12.28 13.74 12.97
C LYS A 84 12.18 13.82 11.44
N ILE A 85 13.06 13.16 10.71
CA ILE A 85 13.12 13.18 9.24
C ILE A 85 12.96 11.79 8.63
N ASP A 86 12.61 10.81 9.45
CA ASP A 86 12.44 9.43 9.05
C ASP A 86 11.14 9.26 8.25
N THR A 87 11.23 8.58 7.11
CA THR A 87 10.11 8.31 6.21
C THR A 87 9.55 6.89 6.34
N ARG A 88 10.09 6.05 7.23
CA ARG A 88 9.64 4.67 7.49
C ARG A 88 8.25 4.59 8.12
N TRP A 89 7.63 5.71 8.51
CA TRP A 89 6.20 5.78 8.83
C TRP A 89 5.34 5.13 7.74
N ILE A 90 5.78 5.22 6.47
CA ILE A 90 5.05 4.67 5.33
C ILE A 90 4.95 3.13 5.38
N TYR A 91 5.97 2.46 5.93
CA TYR A 91 5.97 1.01 6.08
C TYR A 91 4.94 0.58 7.12
N ASN A 92 4.78 1.32 8.22
CA ASN A 92 3.74 1.04 9.21
C ASN A 92 2.33 1.22 8.62
N VAL A 93 2.09 2.33 7.92
CA VAL A 93 0.78 2.63 7.31
C VAL A 93 0.40 1.57 6.26
N SER A 94 1.32 1.24 5.38
CA SER A 94 1.09 0.24 4.33
C SER A 94 0.99 -1.19 4.90
N TYR A 95 1.75 -1.49 5.96
CA TYR A 95 1.58 -2.74 6.72
C TYR A 95 0.15 -2.83 7.26
N ASP A 96 -0.34 -1.82 7.99
CA ASP A 96 -1.69 -1.88 8.54
C ASP A 96 -2.78 -1.95 7.46
N ALA A 97 -2.55 -1.34 6.31
CA ALA A 97 -3.44 -1.41 5.16
C ALA A 97 -3.51 -2.82 4.53
N TRP A 98 -2.43 -3.61 4.53
CA TRP A 98 -2.36 -4.85 3.73
C TRP A 98 -1.62 -6.04 4.40
N LYS A 99 -1.45 -6.03 5.73
CA LYS A 99 -0.68 -7.02 6.50
C LYS A 99 -1.09 -8.48 6.30
N THR A 100 -2.32 -8.75 5.87
CA THR A 100 -2.79 -10.12 5.57
C THR A 100 -1.94 -10.84 4.52
N SER A 101 -1.17 -10.09 3.73
CA SER A 101 -0.28 -10.64 2.70
C SER A 101 1.14 -10.93 3.17
N ILE A 102 1.57 -10.41 4.32
CA ILE A 102 2.94 -10.52 4.82
C ILE A 102 3.06 -11.70 5.79
N PRO A 103 3.92 -12.71 5.52
CA PRO A 103 4.22 -13.77 6.46
C PRO A 103 4.79 -13.25 7.78
N ASN A 104 4.48 -13.90 8.90
CA ASN A 104 4.90 -13.45 10.23
C ASN A 104 6.42 -13.30 10.37
N ASP A 105 7.20 -14.17 9.72
CA ASP A 105 8.67 -14.13 9.70
C ASP A 105 9.24 -12.98 8.86
N GLN A 106 8.41 -12.34 8.03
CA GLN A 106 8.79 -11.23 7.16
C GLN A 106 8.39 -9.86 7.71
N VAL A 107 7.63 -9.80 8.80
CA VAL A 107 7.12 -8.53 9.35
C VAL A 107 8.25 -7.58 9.75
N SER A 108 9.28 -8.08 10.47
CA SER A 108 10.42 -7.22 10.87
C SER A 108 11.14 -6.65 9.65
N ARG A 109 11.40 -7.49 8.66
CA ARG A 109 12.01 -7.09 7.39
C ARG A 109 11.18 -6.01 6.71
N TYR A 110 9.87 -6.22 6.60
CA TYR A 110 8.99 -5.23 5.96
C TYR A 110 9.00 -3.88 6.68
N LEU A 111 8.88 -3.88 8.01
CA LEU A 111 8.84 -2.65 8.80
C LEU A 111 10.20 -1.91 8.82
N GLU A 112 11.31 -2.61 8.54
CA GLU A 112 12.65 -2.02 8.49
C GLU A 112 13.02 -1.49 7.10
N GLU A 113 12.74 -2.25 6.03
CA GLU A 113 13.23 -1.98 4.67
C GLU A 113 12.14 -1.90 3.60
N GLY A 114 10.87 -2.08 3.94
CA GLY A 114 9.75 -1.98 2.97
C GLY A 114 9.69 -3.14 1.98
N SER A 115 10.36 -4.27 2.25
CA SER A 115 10.39 -5.44 1.37
C SER A 115 10.03 -6.72 2.12
N TYR A 116 9.45 -7.69 1.41
CA TYR A 116 9.09 -9.01 1.94
C TYR A 116 9.04 -10.05 0.82
N THR A 117 9.22 -11.31 1.20
CA THR A 117 8.99 -12.46 0.32
C THR A 117 7.78 -13.25 0.79
N VAL A 118 6.98 -13.78 -0.12
CA VAL A 118 5.84 -14.62 0.24
C VAL A 118 5.69 -15.77 -0.74
N GLU A 119 5.48 -16.96 -0.21
CA GLU A 119 5.12 -18.12 -1.02
C GLU A 119 3.63 -18.07 -1.35
N ILE A 120 3.31 -18.27 -2.63
CA ILE A 120 1.94 -18.40 -3.10
C ILE A 120 1.73 -19.87 -3.44
N SER A 121 1.16 -20.61 -2.48
CA SER A 121 0.76 -22.00 -2.70
C SER A 121 -0.35 -22.05 -3.76
N LYS A 122 -0.23 -23.01 -4.69
CA LYS A 122 -1.23 -23.29 -5.72
C LYS A 122 -2.51 -23.86 -5.15
#